data_AF-A0A9D4AWD2-F1
#
_entry.id   AF-A0A9D4AWD2-F1
#
_cell.length_a   1.000
_cell.length_b   1.000
_cell.length_c   1.000
_cell.angle_alpha   90.00
_cell.angle_beta   90.00
_cell.angle_gamma   90.00
#
_symmetry.space_group_name_H-M   'P 1'
#
loop_
_entity.id
_entity.type
_entity.pdbx_description
1 polymer ?
#
loop_
_entity_poly.entity_id
_entity_poly.type
_entity_poly.pdbx_seq_one_letter_code
_entity_poly.pdbx_strand_id
1 'polypeptide(L)'
;MEGRDGSGVTSKWFLLLELENYIRQLEAAARTDVNLRSLRHFPIFPQKTLEQAKRSSIMSGRGKQGGKVRAKAKSRSSRAGLQFPVGRVHRLLRKGNYAERVGAGAPVYMAAVLEYLTAEILELAGNAARDNKKTRIIPRHLQLAIRNDEELNKLLGKVTIAQGGVLPNIQAVLLPKKTESHKAKSK
;
A
#
# COMPACT_ATOMS: atom_id res chain seq x y z
N MET A 1 -12.75 -17.46 -39.18
CA MET A 1 -11.69 -16.60 -38.60
C MET A 1 -12.37 -15.62 -37.66
N GLU A 2 -11.86 -15.59 -36.42
CA GLU A 2 -12.39 -14.89 -35.25
C GLU A 2 -12.44 -13.36 -35.36
N GLY A 3 -13.37 -12.76 -34.61
CA GLY A 3 -12.97 -11.88 -33.50
C GLY A 3 -13.30 -10.39 -33.61
N ARG A 4 -14.27 -9.94 -32.78
CA ARG A 4 -14.12 -8.98 -31.65
C ARG A 4 -15.43 -8.20 -31.43
N ASP A 5 -16.36 -8.68 -30.61
CA ASP A 5 -16.45 -8.62 -29.13
C ASP A 5 -16.69 -7.21 -28.54
N GLY A 6 -17.96 -6.95 -28.22
CA GLY A 6 -18.37 -5.95 -27.24
C GLY A 6 -18.68 -6.63 -25.91
N SER A 7 -18.19 -6.09 -24.80
CA SER A 7 -18.80 -6.20 -23.46
C SER A 7 -17.94 -5.48 -22.40
N GLY A 8 -18.14 -4.16 -22.27
CA GLY A 8 -17.47 -3.31 -21.28
C GLY A 8 -18.24 -3.08 -19.96
N VAL A 9 -19.14 -3.97 -19.54
CA VAL A 9 -20.03 -3.69 -18.38
C VAL A 9 -20.12 -4.81 -17.33
N THR A 10 -19.33 -5.89 -17.44
CA THR A 10 -19.45 -7.03 -16.51
C THR A 10 -18.49 -7.01 -15.31
N SER A 11 -17.51 -6.09 -15.23
CA SER A 11 -16.48 -6.15 -14.17
C SER A 11 -16.79 -5.34 -12.90
N LYS A 12 -17.69 -4.34 -12.94
CA LYS A 12 -17.99 -3.51 -11.76
C LYS A 12 -18.97 -4.19 -10.79
N TRP A 13 -19.88 -5.02 -11.31
CA TRP A 13 -20.81 -5.82 -10.51
C TRP A 13 -20.14 -7.03 -9.84
N PHE A 14 -19.08 -7.57 -10.44
CA PHE A 14 -18.31 -8.68 -9.86
C PHE A 14 -17.57 -8.25 -8.58
N LEU A 15 -16.99 -7.04 -8.57
CA LEU A 15 -16.27 -6.51 -7.41
C LEU A 15 -17.19 -6.08 -6.25
N LEU A 16 -18.43 -5.66 -6.54
CA LEU A 16 -19.41 -5.35 -5.49
C LEU A 16 -19.92 -6.61 -4.79
N LEU A 17 -20.14 -7.71 -5.53
CA LEU A 17 -20.50 -9.00 -4.93
C LEU A 17 -19.38 -9.57 -4.05
N GLU A 18 -18.13 -9.35 -4.44
CA GLU A 18 -16.95 -9.79 -3.68
C GLU A 18 -16.75 -8.98 -2.39
N LEU A 19 -17.10 -7.69 -2.40
CA LEU A 19 -17.05 -6.82 -1.21
C LEU A 19 -18.20 -7.11 -0.22
N GLU A 20 -19.41 -7.37 -0.72
CA GLU A 20 -20.55 -7.73 0.14
C GLU A 20 -20.36 -9.08 0.84
N ASN A 21 -19.71 -10.05 0.18
CA ASN A 21 -19.41 -11.35 0.77
C ASN A 21 -18.31 -11.27 1.85
N TYR A 22 -17.42 -10.28 1.75
CA TYR A 22 -16.38 -10.02 2.75
C TYR A 22 -16.96 -9.37 4.02
N ILE A 23 -17.94 -8.48 3.89
CA ILE A 23 -18.64 -7.85 5.03
C ILE A 23 -19.49 -8.88 5.79
N ARG A 24 -20.19 -9.78 5.10
CA ARG A 24 -20.95 -10.88 5.75
C ARG A 24 -20.07 -11.88 6.51
N GLN A 25 -18.84 -12.11 6.07
CA GLN A 25 -17.88 -12.97 6.80
C GLN A 25 -17.34 -12.31 8.06
N LEU A 26 -17.20 -10.98 8.08
CA LEU A 26 -16.74 -10.24 9.26
C LEU A 26 -17.84 -10.14 10.34
N GLU A 27 -19.12 -10.05 9.96
CA GLU A 27 -20.24 -10.03 10.91
C GLU A 27 -20.53 -11.40 11.54
N ALA A 28 -20.31 -12.51 10.81
CA ALA A 28 -20.48 -13.87 11.33
C ALA A 28 -19.42 -14.24 12.39
N ALA A 29 -18.21 -13.68 12.29
CA ALA A 29 -17.13 -13.91 13.25
C ALA A 29 -17.30 -13.15 14.59
N ALA A 30 -18.21 -12.16 14.63
CA ALA A 30 -18.46 -11.33 15.81
C ALA A 30 -19.63 -11.82 16.69
N ARG A 31 -20.27 -12.96 16.36
CA ARG A 31 -21.43 -13.51 17.11
C ARG A 31 -21.22 -14.94 17.62
N THR A 32 -20.05 -15.26 18.14
CA THR A 32 -19.88 -16.49 18.91
C THR A 32 -19.18 -16.21 20.23
N ASP A 33 -19.98 -15.71 21.16
CA ASP A 33 -19.70 -15.86 22.58
C ASP A 33 -20.94 -16.50 23.22
N VAL A 34 -21.15 -17.81 22.98
CA VAL A 34 -22.00 -18.62 23.84
C VAL A 34 -21.47 -20.05 23.93
N ASN A 35 -21.21 -20.43 25.17
CA ASN A 35 -20.74 -21.66 25.75
C ASN A 35 -21.53 -22.93 25.33
N LEU A 36 -20.90 -23.84 24.57
CA LEU A 36 -21.48 -25.13 24.13
C LEU A 36 -21.29 -26.28 25.14
N ARG A 37 -21.51 -26.04 26.44
CA ARG A 37 -21.54 -27.11 27.47
C ARG A 37 -22.94 -27.56 27.91
N SER A 38 -24.01 -27.04 27.32
CA SER A 38 -25.38 -27.32 27.78
C SER A 38 -26.32 -27.84 26.69
N LEU A 39 -25.95 -28.92 25.98
CA LEU A 39 -26.93 -29.75 25.26
C LEU A 39 -26.52 -31.22 25.35
N ARG A 40 -26.67 -31.79 26.55
CA ARG A 40 -26.78 -33.24 26.77
C ARG A 40 -28.17 -33.50 27.32
N HIS A 41 -29.13 -33.76 26.43
CA HIS A 41 -30.29 -34.64 26.62
C HIS A 41 -31.26 -34.39 25.46
N PHE A 42 -31.31 -35.31 24.49
CA PHE A 42 -32.54 -35.87 23.94
C PHE A 42 -32.17 -37.03 22.99
N PRO A 43 -32.81 -38.21 23.09
CA PRO A 43 -32.40 -39.42 22.40
C PRO A 43 -33.06 -39.55 21.01
N ILE A 44 -32.56 -40.52 20.24
CA ILE A 44 -33.03 -41.09 18.95
C ILE A 44 -31.99 -40.84 17.85
N PHE A 45 -30.96 -41.68 17.78
CA PHE A 45 -30.27 -42.04 16.53
C PHE A 45 -29.57 -43.41 16.71
N PRO A 46 -29.52 -44.30 15.69
CA PRO A 46 -29.16 -45.70 15.84
C PRO A 46 -27.65 -45.90 16.08
N GLN A 47 -27.28 -46.79 17.02
CA GLN A 47 -25.91 -46.98 17.53
C GLN A 47 -24.87 -47.60 16.56
N LYS A 48 -25.15 -47.77 15.26
CA LYS A 48 -24.24 -48.49 14.35
C LYS A 48 -23.10 -47.68 13.71
N THR A 49 -22.83 -46.46 14.19
CA THR A 49 -21.80 -45.58 13.60
C THR A 49 -20.81 -44.98 14.62
N LEU A 50 -20.56 -45.67 15.74
CA LEU A 50 -19.51 -45.24 16.71
C LEU A 50 -18.23 -46.08 16.68
N GLU A 51 -18.23 -47.28 16.12
CA GLU A 51 -17.02 -48.10 15.95
C GLU A 51 -16.28 -47.85 14.63
N GLN A 52 -16.96 -47.32 13.60
CA GLN A 52 -16.31 -46.87 12.37
C GLN A 52 -15.69 -45.46 12.51
N ALA A 53 -16.17 -44.64 13.45
CA ALA A 53 -15.62 -43.31 13.73
C ALA A 53 -14.38 -43.33 14.64
N LYS A 54 -14.13 -44.43 15.38
CA LYS A 54 -12.95 -44.57 16.25
C LYS A 54 -11.70 -45.16 15.56
N ARG A 55 -11.85 -45.75 14.36
CA ARG A 55 -10.72 -46.35 13.63
C ARG A 55 -10.00 -45.40 12.65
N SER A 56 -10.53 -44.21 12.39
CA SER A 56 -9.90 -43.23 11.48
C SER A 56 -9.08 -42.15 12.19
N SER A 57 -9.04 -42.12 13.53
CA SER A 57 -8.34 -41.09 14.30
C SER A 57 -6.92 -41.46 14.73
N ILE A 58 -6.40 -42.63 14.35
CA ILE A 58 -5.05 -43.06 14.70
C ILE A 58 -4.08 -42.66 13.56
N MET A 59 -3.32 -41.59 13.84
CA MET A 59 -2.08 -41.15 13.16
C MET A 59 -2.22 -40.33 11.87
N SER A 60 -2.64 -39.08 12.03
CA SER A 60 -2.07 -37.97 11.27
C SER A 60 -1.78 -36.80 12.22
N GLY A 61 -0.91 -37.06 13.20
CA GLY A 61 -0.21 -36.01 13.94
C GLY A 61 0.71 -35.28 12.97
N ARG A 62 0.15 -34.34 12.20
CA ARG A 62 0.88 -33.54 11.22
C ARG A 62 1.68 -32.48 11.96
N GLY A 63 2.75 -32.93 12.62
CA GLY A 63 3.82 -32.06 13.10
C GLY A 63 4.31 -31.16 11.96
N LYS A 64 4.59 -29.90 12.33
CA LYS A 64 5.24 -28.83 11.55
C LYS A 64 5.41 -29.17 10.06
N GLN A 65 4.58 -28.57 9.21
CA GLN A 65 4.59 -28.69 7.73
C GLN A 65 6.00 -28.49 7.13
N GLY A 66 6.80 -29.55 7.13
CA GLY A 66 8.16 -29.58 6.59
C GLY A 66 8.32 -30.46 5.35
N GLY A 67 7.29 -31.27 5.01
CA GLY A 67 7.41 -32.35 4.02
C GLY A 67 6.49 -32.31 2.80
N LYS A 68 5.80 -31.20 2.51
CA LYS A 68 5.16 -31.00 1.19
C LYS A 68 6.13 -30.21 0.32
N VAL A 69 6.27 -30.58 -0.96
CA VAL A 69 7.00 -29.81 -1.98
C VAL A 69 6.69 -28.34 -1.75
N ARG A 70 7.70 -27.58 -1.33
CA ARG A 70 7.51 -26.22 -0.81
C ARG A 70 6.98 -25.37 -1.96
N ALA A 71 5.68 -25.09 -1.95
CA ALA A 71 5.11 -24.07 -2.82
C ALA A 71 5.94 -22.79 -2.63
N LYS A 72 6.22 -22.04 -3.72
CA LYS A 72 7.02 -20.81 -3.66
C LYS A 72 6.48 -19.94 -2.54
N ALA A 73 7.29 -19.72 -1.51
CA ALA A 73 6.88 -18.95 -0.35
C ALA A 73 6.55 -17.53 -0.78
N LYS A 74 5.34 -17.04 -0.50
CA LYS A 74 4.98 -15.63 -0.74
C LYS A 74 5.96 -14.72 0.01
N SER A 75 6.40 -13.65 -0.66
CA SER A 75 7.31 -12.69 -0.05
C SER A 75 6.60 -11.92 1.07
N ARG A 76 7.37 -11.38 2.02
CA ARG A 76 6.80 -10.52 3.08
C ARG A 76 6.15 -9.25 2.51
N SER A 77 6.73 -8.68 1.44
CA SER A 77 6.14 -7.54 0.72
C SER A 77 4.79 -7.91 0.09
N SER A 78 4.71 -9.04 -0.62
CA SER A 78 3.45 -9.54 -1.22
C SER A 78 2.37 -9.80 -0.16
N ARG A 79 2.73 -10.31 1.01
CA ARG A 79 1.77 -10.52 2.11
C ARG A 79 1.28 -9.21 2.73
N ALA A 80 2.11 -8.16 2.71
CA ALA A 80 1.78 -6.84 3.26
C ALA A 80 1.14 -5.91 2.21
N GLY A 81 1.03 -6.31 0.95
CA GLY A 81 0.51 -5.46 -0.13
C GLY A 81 1.45 -4.32 -0.54
N LEU A 82 2.75 -4.43 -0.23
CA LEU A 82 3.74 -3.37 -0.49
C LEU A 82 4.56 -3.67 -1.74
N GLN A 83 4.82 -2.65 -2.56
CA GLN A 83 5.83 -2.70 -3.62
C GLN A 83 7.25 -2.67 -3.05
N PHE A 84 7.46 -1.97 -1.94
CA PHE A 84 8.76 -1.83 -1.32
C PHE A 84 9.26 -3.15 -0.67
N PRO A 85 10.57 -3.40 -0.69
CA PRO A 85 11.15 -4.69 -0.28
C PRO A 85 11.29 -4.81 1.24
N VAL A 86 10.24 -5.22 1.96
CA VAL A 86 10.22 -5.51 3.41
C VAL A 86 11.40 -6.41 3.84
N GLY A 87 11.76 -7.38 2.99
CA GLY A 87 12.90 -8.26 3.24
C GLY A 87 14.24 -7.53 3.34
N ARG A 88 14.46 -6.57 2.43
CA ARG A 88 15.67 -5.74 2.37
C ARG A 88 15.69 -4.74 3.52
N VAL A 89 14.57 -4.08 3.79
CA VAL A 89 14.42 -3.14 4.92
C VAL A 89 14.77 -3.81 6.23
N HIS A 90 14.26 -5.03 6.50
CA HIS A 90 14.62 -5.77 7.71
C HIS A 90 16.13 -6.02 7.82
N ARG A 91 16.79 -6.40 6.73
CA ARG A 91 18.24 -6.63 6.74
C ARG A 91 19.01 -5.32 7.01
N LEU A 92 18.59 -4.21 6.42
CA LEU A 92 19.20 -2.89 6.65
C LEU A 92 19.03 -2.43 8.10
N LEU A 93 17.84 -2.60 8.69
CA LEU A 93 17.61 -2.28 10.10
C LEU A 93 18.52 -3.07 11.05
N ARG A 94 18.74 -4.36 10.78
CA ARG A 94 19.69 -5.16 11.59
C ARG A 94 21.15 -4.78 11.37
N LYS A 95 21.54 -4.46 10.12
CA LYS A 95 22.91 -4.03 9.81
C LYS A 95 23.23 -2.63 10.36
N GLY A 96 22.21 -1.79 10.52
CA GLY A 96 22.36 -0.40 10.97
C GLY A 96 22.59 -0.22 12.46
N ASN A 97 22.62 -1.30 13.27
CA ASN A 97 22.88 -1.26 14.71
C ASN A 97 21.97 -0.28 15.50
N TYR A 98 20.71 -0.10 15.06
CA TYR A 98 19.76 0.81 15.72
C TYR A 98 19.25 0.27 17.07
N ALA A 99 19.18 -1.05 17.21
CA ALA A 99 18.75 -1.76 18.41
C ALA A 99 19.27 -3.21 18.40
N GLU A 100 19.38 -3.85 19.57
CA GLU A 100 19.79 -5.26 19.69
C GLU A 100 18.82 -6.20 18.96
N ARG A 101 17.52 -5.91 19.01
CA ARG A 101 16.46 -6.70 18.38
C ARG A 101 15.57 -5.82 17.52
N VAL A 102 15.16 -6.38 16.37
CA VAL A 102 14.21 -5.74 15.46
C VAL A 102 12.94 -6.58 15.42
N GLY A 103 11.83 -6.02 15.87
CA GLY A 103 10.51 -6.69 15.84
C GLY A 103 10.06 -7.01 14.41
N ALA A 104 9.28 -8.07 14.24
CA ALA A 104 8.86 -8.55 12.91
C ALA A 104 8.01 -7.54 12.12
N GLY A 105 7.23 -6.69 12.82
CA GLY A 105 6.38 -5.66 12.23
C GLY A 105 7.13 -4.37 11.84
N ALA A 106 8.25 -4.05 12.51
CA ALA A 106 9.03 -2.84 12.24
C ALA A 106 9.43 -2.68 10.75
N PRO A 107 10.00 -3.69 10.06
CA PRO A 107 10.35 -3.53 8.66
C PRO A 107 9.15 -3.45 7.71
N VAL A 108 7.96 -3.91 8.13
CA VAL A 108 6.73 -3.75 7.34
C VAL A 108 6.27 -2.31 7.42
N TYR A 109 6.18 -1.77 8.63
CA TYR A 109 5.81 -0.38 8.87
C TYR A 109 6.77 0.59 8.19
N MET A 110 8.07 0.40 8.37
CA MET A 110 9.08 1.23 7.71
C MET A 110 9.00 1.16 6.18
N ALA A 111 8.77 -0.02 5.60
CA ALA A 111 8.60 -0.14 4.17
C ALA A 111 7.36 0.59 3.66
N ALA A 112 6.24 0.52 4.39
CA ALA A 112 5.01 1.22 4.04
C ALA A 112 5.18 2.74 4.08
N VAL A 113 5.82 3.29 5.12
CA VAL A 113 6.09 4.74 5.22
C VAL A 113 7.01 5.21 4.10
N LEU A 114 8.06 4.45 3.79
CA LEU A 114 8.97 4.79 2.69
C LEU A 114 8.27 4.73 1.32
N GLU A 115 7.40 3.76 1.12
CA GLU A 115 6.59 3.64 -0.10
C GLU A 115 5.63 4.81 -0.24
N TYR A 116 4.93 5.18 0.84
CA TYR A 116 4.03 6.33 0.89
C TYR A 116 4.75 7.64 0.55
N LEU A 117 5.85 7.96 1.23
CA LEU A 117 6.62 9.18 0.96
C LEU A 117 7.18 9.22 -0.47
N THR A 118 7.58 8.06 -1.01
CA THR A 118 8.05 7.96 -2.39
C THR A 118 6.91 8.23 -3.37
N ALA A 119 5.73 7.65 -3.12
CA ALA A 119 4.55 7.87 -3.95
C ALA A 119 4.14 9.35 -3.96
N GLU A 120 4.11 10.00 -2.78
CA GLU A 120 3.76 11.42 -2.64
C GLU A 120 4.71 12.32 -3.45
N ILE A 121 6.02 12.13 -3.30
CA ILE A 121 7.01 12.91 -4.05
C ILE A 121 6.88 12.66 -5.55
N LEU A 122 6.62 11.42 -5.98
CA LEU A 122 6.47 11.08 -7.40
C LEU A 122 5.18 11.61 -8.01
N GLU A 123 4.09 11.66 -7.25
CA GLU A 123 2.82 12.25 -7.67
C GLU A 123 3.00 13.74 -7.97
N LEU A 124 3.53 14.49 -6.99
CA LEU A 124 3.78 15.92 -7.14
C LEU A 124 4.83 16.23 -8.22
N ALA A 125 5.89 15.43 -8.31
CA ALA A 125 6.89 15.59 -9.36
C ALA A 125 6.37 15.20 -10.75
N GLY A 126 5.43 14.26 -10.83
CA GLY A 126 4.69 13.91 -12.03
C GLY A 126 3.81 15.08 -12.51
N ASN A 127 3.10 15.72 -11.58
CA ASN A 127 2.33 16.93 -11.86
C ASN A 127 3.24 18.07 -12.34
N ALA A 128 4.35 18.34 -11.65
CA ALA A 128 5.33 19.33 -12.09
C ALA A 128 5.95 19.01 -13.46
N ALA A 129 6.15 17.72 -13.80
CA ALA A 129 6.60 17.33 -15.13
C ALA A 129 5.55 17.64 -16.20
N ARG A 130 4.29 17.30 -15.91
CA ARG A 130 3.14 17.53 -16.79
C ARG A 130 2.91 19.02 -17.04
N ASP A 131 3.01 19.86 -16.02
CA ASP A 131 2.88 21.32 -16.14
C ASP A 131 3.97 21.92 -17.03
N ASN A 132 5.17 21.34 -16.97
CA ASN A 132 6.29 21.67 -17.85
C ASN A 132 6.20 20.99 -19.23
N LYS A 133 5.05 20.38 -19.58
CA LYS A 133 4.79 19.68 -20.84
C LYS A 133 5.78 18.55 -21.12
N LYS A 134 6.25 17.87 -20.07
CA LYS A 134 7.19 16.73 -20.15
C LYS A 134 6.57 15.47 -19.58
N THR A 135 6.90 14.33 -20.16
CA THR A 135 6.45 13.01 -19.70
C THR A 135 7.44 12.33 -18.76
N ARG A 136 8.68 12.84 -18.69
CA ARG A 136 9.75 12.29 -17.85
C ARG A 136 10.04 13.20 -16.66
N ILE A 137 10.07 12.63 -15.47
CA ILE A 137 10.53 13.30 -14.26
C ILE A 137 12.05 13.51 -14.34
N ILE A 138 12.49 14.75 -14.08
CA ILE A 138 13.90 15.14 -13.98
C ILE A 138 14.14 15.84 -12.64
N PRO A 139 15.41 16.07 -12.22
CA PRO A 139 15.69 16.68 -10.91
C PRO A 139 15.01 18.05 -10.69
N ARG A 140 14.81 18.84 -11.76
CA ARG A 140 14.03 20.08 -11.69
C ARG A 140 12.60 19.86 -11.18
N HIS A 141 11.91 18.81 -11.65
CA HIS A 141 10.54 18.52 -11.25
C HIS A 141 10.47 18.10 -9.78
N LEU A 142 11.45 17.31 -9.31
CA LEU A 142 11.58 16.96 -7.89
C LEU A 142 11.78 18.20 -7.02
N GLN A 143 12.67 19.12 -7.43
CA GLN A 143 12.88 20.38 -6.71
C GLN A 143 11.62 21.24 -6.66
N LEU A 144 10.91 21.40 -7.78
CA LEU A 144 9.68 22.18 -7.82
C LEU A 144 8.60 21.57 -6.90
N ALA A 145 8.40 20.25 -6.97
CA ALA A 145 7.46 19.53 -6.14
C ALA A 145 7.78 19.69 -4.64
N ILE A 146 9.02 19.41 -4.25
CA ILE A 146 9.44 19.43 -2.85
C ILE A 146 9.42 20.84 -2.26
N ARG A 147 9.79 21.88 -3.02
CA ARG A 147 9.87 23.25 -2.49
C ARG A 147 8.53 23.99 -2.47
N ASN A 148 7.58 23.58 -3.31
CA ASN A 148 6.22 24.14 -3.30
C ASN A 148 5.31 23.48 -2.27
N ASP A 149 5.64 22.28 -1.80
CA ASP A 149 4.92 21.58 -0.74
C ASP A 149 5.50 21.91 0.64
N GLU A 150 4.66 22.31 1.59
CA GLU A 150 5.12 22.78 2.91
C GLU A 150 5.75 21.63 3.74
N GLU A 151 5.11 20.47 3.75
CA GLU A 151 5.52 19.33 4.56
C GLU A 151 6.83 18.72 4.04
N LEU A 152 6.94 18.53 2.73
CA LEU A 152 8.14 18.04 2.07
C LEU A 152 9.28 19.05 2.12
N ASN A 153 9.00 20.35 1.98
CA ASN A 153 10.03 21.38 2.11
C ASN A 153 10.60 21.41 3.54
N LYS A 154 9.74 21.21 4.56
CA LYS A 154 10.17 21.09 5.95
C LYS A 154 10.99 19.82 6.18
N LEU A 155 10.49 18.67 5.70
CA LEU A 155 11.17 17.37 5.82
C LEU A 155 12.55 17.38 5.14
N LEU A 156 12.66 18.01 3.97
CA LEU A 156 13.87 18.06 3.13
C LEU A 156 14.55 19.45 3.13
N GLY A 157 14.35 20.23 4.18
CA GLY A 157 14.85 21.60 4.29
C GLY A 157 16.39 21.70 4.22
N LYS A 158 17.09 20.67 4.71
CA LYS A 158 18.56 20.58 4.72
C LYS A 158 19.13 19.68 3.62
N VAL A 159 18.31 19.24 2.67
CA VAL A 159 18.73 18.36 1.56
C VAL A 159 18.94 19.20 0.30
N THR A 160 20.07 19.01 -0.36
CA THR A 160 20.35 19.62 -1.67
C THR A 160 20.01 18.63 -2.79
N ILE A 161 19.16 19.05 -3.72
CA ILE A 161 18.83 18.27 -4.91
C ILE A 161 19.75 18.70 -6.05
N ALA A 162 20.69 17.83 -6.42
CA ALA A 162 21.57 18.07 -7.55
C ALA A 162 20.76 18.31 -8.83
N GLN A 163 21.15 19.32 -9.62
CA GLN A 163 20.45 19.71 -10.86
C GLN A 163 18.98 20.16 -10.66
N GLY A 164 18.57 20.50 -9.44
CA GLY A 164 17.20 20.95 -9.13
C GLY A 164 16.92 22.43 -9.45
N GLY A 165 17.94 23.29 -9.41
CA GLY A 165 17.76 24.75 -9.45
C GLY A 165 17.01 25.29 -8.23
N VAL A 166 16.40 26.48 -8.36
CA VAL A 166 15.63 27.15 -7.27
C VAL A 166 14.22 27.52 -7.73
N LEU A 167 13.29 27.73 -6.80
CA LEU A 167 11.97 28.26 -7.16
C LEU A 167 12.12 29.64 -7.80
N PRO A 168 11.42 29.94 -8.92
CA PRO A 168 11.41 31.28 -9.48
C PRO A 168 10.83 32.26 -8.46
N ASN A 169 11.64 33.20 -7.99
CA ASN A 169 11.21 34.25 -7.08
C ASN A 169 12.05 35.50 -7.32
N ILE A 170 11.39 36.64 -7.55
CA ILE A 170 12.03 37.95 -7.70
C ILE A 170 11.50 38.84 -6.60
N GLN A 171 12.40 39.36 -5.76
CA GLN A 171 12.02 40.31 -4.71
C GLN A 171 11.43 41.57 -5.33
N ALA A 172 10.31 42.06 -4.78
CA ALA A 172 9.56 43.18 -5.36
C ALA A 172 10.39 44.45 -5.59
N VAL A 173 11.42 44.67 -4.77
CA VAL A 173 12.38 45.79 -4.89
C VAL A 173 13.19 45.75 -6.20
N LEU A 174 13.37 44.57 -6.78
CA LEU A 174 14.12 44.37 -8.03
C LEU A 174 13.24 44.54 -9.27
N LEU A 175 11.92 44.64 -9.10
CA LEU A 175 11.02 44.85 -10.22
C LEU A 175 11.14 46.29 -10.72
N PRO A 176 11.08 46.52 -12.05
CA PRO A 176 11.00 47.87 -12.59
C PRO A 176 9.84 48.61 -11.95
N LYS A 177 10.08 49.86 -11.52
CA LYS A 177 8.98 50.74 -11.08
C LYS A 177 7.98 50.82 -12.23
N LYS A 178 6.72 50.49 -12.00
CA LYS A 178 5.64 50.73 -12.96
C LYS A 178 5.60 52.22 -13.26
N THR A 179 6.17 52.65 -14.39
CA THR A 179 5.81 53.91 -15.02
C THR A 179 4.50 53.68 -15.76
N GLU A 180 3.46 54.45 -15.47
CA GLU A 180 2.19 54.39 -16.20
C GLU A 180 2.43 54.65 -17.69
N SER A 181 2.47 53.58 -18.49
CA SER A 181 2.63 53.69 -19.93
C SER A 181 1.26 53.89 -20.59
N HIS A 182 1.01 55.16 -20.92
CA HIS A 182 0.14 55.69 -21.99
C HIS A 182 -1.38 55.62 -21.86
N LYS A 183 -1.95 56.80 -21.55
CA LYS A 183 -3.28 57.27 -21.98
C LYS A 183 -3.62 56.75 -23.38
N ALA A 184 -4.67 55.94 -23.47
CA ALA A 184 -5.44 55.81 -24.70
C ALA A 184 -5.97 57.21 -25.06
N LYS A 185 -5.44 57.81 -26.12
CA LYS A 185 -5.96 59.04 -26.70
C LYS A 185 -7.33 58.76 -27.31
N SER A 186 -8.29 59.61 -26.97
CA SER A 186 -9.60 59.66 -27.62
C SER A 186 -9.47 59.87 -29.13
N LYS A 187 -10.30 59.17 -29.89
CA LYS A 187 -11.00 59.71 -31.05
C LYS A 187 -12.33 58.97 -31.20
#